data_AF-A0A2K3NTK8-F1
#
_entry.id   AF-A0A2K3NTK8-F1
#
_cell.length_a   1.000
_cell.length_b   1.000
_cell.length_c   1.000
_cell.angle_alpha   90.00
_cell.angle_beta   90.00
_cell.angle_gamma   90.00
#
_symmetry.space_group_name_H-M   'P 1'
#
loop_
_entity.id
_entity.type
_entity.pdbx_description
1 polymer ?
#
loop_
_entity_poly.entity_id
_entity_poly.type
_entity_poly.pdbx_seq_one_letter_code
_entity_poly.pdbx_strand_id
1 'polypeptide(L)'
;MNSSEPLAFIGIRCHDLCRLLHFGSPVVKIVASYSLLELFNRISDQINSKHEELKCTVGYLMSIRSILEGLIFYNDQRVATNCALCLSILLRWENLTKETEQLVKSSWCRLIMEEMTVSLAAPALASQSFMNSQTPAVLVAIALLKLHKIPQWMRSVFNNSCISGILENLAATNLSPEILVLFRQLLKSDFLSTEQIATINQMLQECRKHMYTNNAQESLPSEPIKKVLTMPYNLGDVCRYLIDLMSAETYLDTDSRGFNMGSKRLLEEIELFFSALTVDDDNCR
;
A
#
# COMPACT_ATOMS: atom_id res chain seq x y z
N MET A 1 -30.05 -25.78 -30.09
CA MET A 1 -29.98 -24.62 -29.16
C MET A 1 -29.38 -25.13 -27.87
N ASN A 2 -28.10 -24.88 -27.62
CA ASN A 2 -27.44 -25.27 -26.37
C ASN A 2 -27.72 -24.19 -25.33
N SER A 3 -28.58 -24.50 -24.36
CA SER A 3 -28.81 -23.67 -23.19
C SER A 3 -27.55 -23.68 -22.33
N SER A 4 -26.82 -22.56 -22.30
CA SER A 4 -25.73 -22.32 -21.37
C SER A 4 -26.27 -22.45 -19.94
N GLU A 5 -25.81 -23.45 -19.19
CA GLU A 5 -26.11 -23.52 -17.76
C GLU A 5 -25.60 -22.24 -17.08
N PRO A 6 -26.42 -21.56 -16.25
CA PRO A 6 -25.95 -20.40 -15.52
C PRO A 6 -24.87 -20.85 -14.54
N LEU A 7 -23.67 -20.27 -14.67
CA LEU A 7 -22.58 -20.45 -13.71
C LEU A 7 -23.14 -20.21 -12.30
N ALA A 8 -22.98 -21.17 -11.40
CA ALA A 8 -23.40 -21.03 -10.02
C ALA A 8 -22.75 -19.78 -9.42
N PHE A 9 -23.56 -18.79 -9.03
CA PHE A 9 -23.08 -17.57 -8.40
C PHE A 9 -22.56 -17.92 -7.00
N ILE A 10 -21.24 -18.13 -6.87
CA ILE A 10 -20.58 -18.27 -5.58
C ILE A 10 -20.36 -16.84 -5.04
N GLY A 11 -21.38 -16.31 -4.37
CA GLY A 11 -21.27 -15.03 -3.65
C GLY A 11 -20.59 -15.22 -2.31
N ILE A 12 -19.25 -15.10 -2.23
CA ILE A 12 -18.56 -15.04 -0.93
C ILE A 12 -18.83 -13.67 -0.31
N ARG A 13 -19.46 -13.65 0.87
CA ARG A 13 -19.76 -12.39 1.55
C ARG A 13 -18.48 -11.81 2.14
N CYS A 14 -18.36 -10.49 2.20
CA CYS A 14 -17.24 -9.80 2.84
C CYS A 14 -16.99 -10.30 4.28
N HIS A 15 -18.05 -10.61 5.02
CA HIS A 15 -17.93 -11.13 6.39
C HIS A 15 -17.28 -12.53 6.43
N ASP A 16 -17.51 -13.37 5.42
CA ASP A 16 -16.91 -14.70 5.30
C ASP A 16 -15.41 -14.54 5.01
N LEU A 17 -15.05 -13.62 4.11
CA LEU A 17 -13.65 -13.26 3.83
C LEU A 17 -12.94 -12.74 5.09
N CYS A 18 -13.59 -11.87 5.86
CA CYS A 18 -13.03 -11.35 7.11
C CYS A 18 -12.82 -12.45 8.16
N ARG A 19 -13.75 -13.41 8.27
CA ARG A 19 -13.59 -14.58 9.15
C ARG A 19 -12.42 -15.46 8.71
N LEU A 20 -12.30 -15.74 7.42
CA LEU A 20 -11.18 -16.50 6.85
C LEU A 20 -9.85 -15.76 7.05
N LEU A 21 -9.86 -14.44 6.90
CA LEU A 21 -8.69 -13.60 7.12
C LEU A 21 -8.28 -13.57 8.60
N HIS A 22 -9.23 -13.65 9.54
CA HIS A 22 -8.93 -13.69 10.97
C HIS A 22 -8.47 -15.09 11.44
N PHE A 23 -9.25 -16.14 11.15
CA PHE A 23 -9.05 -17.49 11.69
C PHE A 23 -8.36 -18.49 10.74
N GLY A 24 -8.18 -18.15 9.46
CA GLY A 24 -7.66 -19.07 8.46
C GLY A 24 -6.18 -19.42 8.66
N SER A 25 -5.76 -20.52 8.02
CA SER A 25 -4.33 -20.83 7.88
C SER A 25 -3.61 -19.76 7.03
N PRO A 26 -2.26 -19.70 7.03
CA PRO A 26 -1.53 -18.70 6.25
C PRO A 26 -1.95 -18.64 4.77
N VAL A 27 -2.08 -19.80 4.11
CA VAL A 27 -2.53 -19.88 2.70
C VAL A 27 -3.96 -19.37 2.53
N VAL A 28 -4.86 -19.69 3.48
CA VAL A 28 -6.24 -19.17 3.45
C VAL A 28 -6.27 -17.65 3.63
N LYS A 29 -5.41 -17.09 4.49
CA LYS A 29 -5.29 -15.63 4.67
C LYS A 29 -4.81 -14.94 3.39
N ILE A 30 -3.87 -15.54 2.65
CA ILE A 30 -3.44 -15.03 1.33
C ILE A 30 -4.64 -14.92 0.40
N VAL A 31 -5.35 -16.04 0.17
CA VAL A 31 -6.51 -16.09 -0.73
C VAL A 31 -7.62 -15.13 -0.29
N ALA A 32 -7.93 -15.10 1.01
CA ALA A 32 -8.95 -14.22 1.57
C ALA A 32 -8.57 -12.75 1.41
N SER A 33 -7.30 -12.38 1.62
CA SER A 33 -6.83 -10.99 1.49
C SER A 33 -6.90 -10.49 0.05
N TYR A 34 -6.52 -11.31 -0.94
CA TYR A 34 -6.66 -10.97 -2.36
C TYR A 34 -8.12 -10.83 -2.77
N SER A 35 -8.98 -11.75 -2.32
CA SER A 35 -10.41 -11.71 -2.61
C SER A 35 -11.08 -10.48 -1.99
N LEU A 36 -10.67 -10.10 -0.78
CA LEU A 36 -11.18 -8.91 -0.10
C LEU A 36 -10.73 -7.63 -0.81
N LEU A 37 -9.47 -7.57 -1.24
CA LEU A 37 -8.93 -6.43 -1.99
C LEU A 37 -9.65 -6.24 -3.33
N GLU A 38 -9.88 -7.32 -4.08
CA GLU A 38 -10.63 -7.29 -5.33
C GLU A 38 -12.08 -6.81 -5.10
N LEU A 39 -12.73 -7.29 -4.03
CA LEU A 39 -14.06 -6.83 -3.66
C LEU A 39 -14.06 -5.32 -3.33
N PHE A 40 -13.07 -4.85 -2.58
CA PHE A 40 -12.96 -3.44 -2.19
C PHE A 40 -12.69 -2.53 -3.38
N ASN A 41 -11.84 -2.97 -4.31
CA ASN A 41 -11.63 -2.25 -5.58
C ASN A 41 -12.93 -2.13 -6.37
N ARG A 42 -13.67 -3.23 -6.55
CA ARG A 42 -14.96 -3.22 -7.26
C ARG A 42 -15.99 -2.28 -6.61
N ILE A 43 -16.11 -2.32 -5.28
CA ILE A 43 -17.01 -1.41 -4.55
C ILE A 43 -16.56 0.04 -4.72
N SER A 44 -15.26 0.31 -4.58
CA SER A 44 -14.70 1.64 -4.75
C SER A 44 -14.93 2.17 -6.16
N ASP A 45 -14.79 1.34 -7.20
CA ASP A 45 -15.06 1.70 -8.58
C ASP A 45 -16.55 2.00 -8.80
N GLN A 46 -17.46 1.22 -8.23
CA GLN A 46 -18.90 1.51 -8.26
C GLN A 46 -19.23 2.87 -7.61
N ILE A 47 -18.66 3.15 -6.43
CA ILE A 47 -18.87 4.43 -5.75
C ILE A 47 -18.31 5.60 -6.58
N ASN A 48 -17.08 5.47 -7.10
CA ASN A 48 -16.40 6.58 -7.77
C ASN A 48 -16.92 6.83 -9.20
N SER A 49 -17.21 5.76 -9.96
CA SER A 49 -17.59 5.87 -11.38
C SER A 49 -19.09 5.91 -11.62
N LYS A 50 -19.88 5.26 -10.75
CA LYS A 50 -21.35 5.19 -10.88
C LYS A 50 -22.09 6.01 -9.85
N HIS A 51 -21.36 6.68 -8.95
CA HIS A 51 -21.93 7.48 -7.85
C HIS A 51 -22.92 6.67 -6.98
N GLU A 52 -22.67 5.37 -6.85
CA GLU A 52 -23.47 4.49 -6.01
C GLU A 52 -23.20 4.78 -4.51
N GLU A 53 -24.25 4.75 -3.69
CA GLU A 53 -24.13 4.95 -2.25
C GLU A 53 -23.74 3.65 -1.55
N LEU A 54 -22.73 3.71 -0.67
CA LEU A 54 -22.33 2.57 0.14
C LEU A 54 -23.39 2.27 1.21
N LYS A 55 -24.18 1.21 0.98
CA LYS A 55 -25.15 0.70 1.97
C LYS A 55 -24.47 -0.25 2.96
N CYS A 56 -23.92 0.31 4.04
CA CYS A 56 -23.26 -0.47 5.09
C CYS A 56 -23.44 0.16 6.47
N THR A 57 -23.63 -0.66 7.50
CA THR A 57 -23.68 -0.16 8.89
C THR A 57 -22.28 0.20 9.39
N VAL A 58 -22.15 1.28 10.14
CA VAL A 58 -20.88 1.71 10.77
C VAL A 58 -20.24 0.58 11.60
N GLY A 59 -21.02 -0.17 12.37
CA GLY A 59 -20.50 -1.29 13.18
C GLY A 59 -19.87 -2.42 12.35
N TYR A 60 -20.38 -2.64 11.13
CA TYR A 60 -19.80 -3.62 10.21
C TYR A 60 -18.48 -3.12 9.63
N LEU A 61 -18.40 -1.84 9.22
CA LEU A 61 -17.15 -1.23 8.76
C LEU A 61 -16.07 -1.23 9.86
N MET A 62 -16.46 -0.94 11.10
CA MET A 62 -15.56 -1.03 12.26
C MET A 62 -15.03 -2.44 12.48
N SER A 63 -15.88 -3.46 12.32
CA SER A 63 -15.46 -4.86 12.46
C SER A 63 -14.43 -5.27 11.41
N ILE A 64 -14.64 -4.86 10.15
CA ILE A 64 -13.68 -5.06 9.07
C ILE A 64 -12.38 -4.32 9.41
N ARG A 65 -12.48 -3.04 9.78
CA ARG A 65 -11.33 -2.20 10.10
C ARG A 65 -10.44 -2.83 11.15
N SER A 66 -10.99 -3.31 12.26
CA SER A 66 -10.21 -3.94 13.32
C SER A 66 -9.44 -5.19 12.85
N ILE A 67 -10.01 -5.97 11.93
CA ILE A 67 -9.32 -7.13 11.33
C ILE A 67 -8.17 -6.66 10.44
N LEU A 68 -8.40 -5.63 9.61
CA LEU A 68 -7.38 -5.09 8.72
C LEU A 68 -6.22 -4.44 9.49
N GLU A 69 -6.52 -3.60 10.48
CA GLU A 69 -5.55 -2.95 11.38
C GLU A 69 -4.68 -3.99 12.10
N GLY A 70 -5.29 -5.06 12.61
CA GLY A 70 -4.58 -6.13 13.31
C GLY A 70 -3.66 -7.00 12.44
N LEU A 71 -3.76 -6.88 11.11
CA LEU A 71 -2.95 -7.65 10.16
C LEU A 71 -1.91 -6.83 9.41
N ILE A 72 -1.80 -5.52 9.68
CA ILE A 72 -0.77 -4.65 9.08
C ILE A 72 0.65 -5.16 9.38
N PHE A 73 0.83 -5.77 10.54
CA PHE A 73 2.11 -6.32 10.97
C PHE A 73 2.20 -7.86 10.83
N TYR A 74 1.29 -8.48 10.08
CA TYR A 74 1.31 -9.92 9.89
C TYR A 74 2.59 -10.36 9.14
N ASN A 75 3.13 -11.53 9.52
CA ASN A 75 4.40 -12.04 8.99
C ASN A 75 4.39 -12.29 7.47
N ASP A 76 3.24 -12.65 6.90
CA ASP A 76 3.12 -12.74 5.44
C ASP A 76 2.92 -11.34 4.86
N GLN A 77 3.96 -10.85 4.19
CA GLN A 77 4.00 -9.52 3.61
C GLN A 77 2.88 -9.25 2.60
N ARG A 78 2.41 -10.29 1.87
CA ARG A 78 1.32 -10.13 0.89
C ARG A 78 0.00 -9.89 1.60
N VAL A 79 -0.26 -10.65 2.65
CA VAL A 79 -1.45 -10.47 3.49
C VAL A 79 -1.42 -9.08 4.11
N ALA A 80 -0.30 -8.69 4.72
CA ALA A 80 -0.14 -7.37 5.33
C ALA A 80 -0.36 -6.24 4.32
N THR A 81 0.24 -6.33 3.13
CA THR A 81 0.09 -5.34 2.05
C THR A 81 -1.35 -5.26 1.56
N ASN A 82 -1.99 -6.40 1.29
CA ASN A 82 -3.40 -6.45 0.87
C ASN A 82 -4.32 -5.86 1.94
N CYS A 83 -4.04 -6.13 3.23
CA CYS A 83 -4.79 -5.54 4.34
C CYS A 83 -4.59 -4.03 4.42
N ALA A 84 -3.36 -3.53 4.22
CA ALA A 84 -3.07 -2.10 4.17
C ALA A 84 -3.78 -1.40 3.02
N LEU A 85 -3.84 -2.01 1.83
CA LEU A 85 -4.58 -1.49 0.68
C LEU A 85 -6.09 -1.48 0.95
N CYS A 86 -6.64 -2.56 1.50
CA CYS A 86 -8.06 -2.61 1.91
C CYS A 86 -8.37 -1.51 2.94
N LEU A 87 -7.50 -1.33 3.95
CA LEU A 87 -7.66 -0.29 4.97
C LEU A 87 -7.59 1.11 4.35
N SER A 88 -6.68 1.32 3.39
CA SER A 88 -6.56 2.58 2.65
C SER A 88 -7.83 2.91 1.86
N ILE A 89 -8.47 1.91 1.25
CA ILE A 89 -9.75 2.07 0.56
C ILE A 89 -10.87 2.38 1.58
N LEU A 90 -10.90 1.65 2.70
CA LEU A 90 -11.88 1.84 3.75
C LEU A 90 -11.84 3.26 4.33
N LEU A 91 -10.65 3.76 4.66
CA LEU A 91 -10.43 5.13 5.14
C LEU A 91 -10.94 6.20 4.16
N ARG A 92 -10.90 5.93 2.85
CA ARG A 92 -11.47 6.83 1.83
C ARG A 92 -12.99 6.80 1.82
N TRP A 93 -13.61 5.63 2.02
CA TRP A 93 -15.06 5.54 2.17
C TRP A 93 -15.55 6.24 3.44
N GLU A 94 -14.75 6.23 4.50
CA GLU A 94 -15.08 6.93 5.74
C GLU A 94 -15.24 8.45 5.51
N ASN A 95 -14.44 9.05 4.63
CA ASN A 95 -14.60 10.46 4.26
C ASN A 95 -15.94 10.78 3.55
N LEU A 96 -16.66 9.77 3.06
CA LEU A 96 -17.92 9.95 2.32
C LEU A 96 -19.15 9.92 3.22
N THR A 97 -19.03 9.46 4.46
CA THR A 97 -20.17 9.28 5.37
C THR A 97 -20.09 10.26 6.54
N LYS A 98 -21.17 11.01 6.81
CA LYS A 98 -21.20 12.05 7.87
C LYS A 98 -21.08 11.50 9.29
N GLU A 99 -21.19 10.18 9.47
CA GLU A 99 -21.17 9.48 10.76
C GLU A 99 -19.76 9.03 11.20
N THR A 100 -18.71 9.35 10.45
CA THR A 100 -17.37 8.74 10.62
C THR A 100 -16.40 9.49 11.51
N GLU A 101 -16.84 10.56 12.18
CA GLU A 101 -16.04 11.20 13.22
C GLU A 101 -15.61 10.22 14.33
N GLN A 102 -16.33 9.10 14.51
CA GLN A 102 -15.96 8.03 15.43
C GLN A 102 -14.90 7.06 14.87
N LEU A 103 -14.85 6.86 13.54
CA LEU A 103 -13.88 5.96 12.90
C LEU A 103 -12.46 6.54 12.97
N VAL A 104 -12.30 7.87 12.90
CA VAL A 104 -10.99 8.55 13.05
C VAL A 104 -10.39 8.43 14.47
N LYS A 105 -11.17 7.99 15.47
CA LYS A 105 -10.73 7.87 16.88
C LYS A 105 -10.03 6.55 17.22
N SER A 106 -9.92 5.60 16.29
CA SER A 106 -9.17 4.35 16.54
C SER A 106 -7.71 4.65 16.87
N SER A 107 -7.25 4.24 18.05
CA SER A 107 -5.85 4.36 18.46
C SER A 107 -4.90 3.46 17.66
N TRP A 108 -5.44 2.49 16.91
CA TRP A 108 -4.64 1.54 16.14
C TRP A 108 -3.90 2.19 14.98
N CYS A 109 -4.54 3.06 14.21
CA CYS A 109 -3.84 3.81 13.16
C CYS A 109 -2.67 4.60 13.76
N ARG A 110 -2.87 5.26 14.91
CA ARG A 110 -1.79 5.98 15.59
C ARG A 110 -0.64 5.05 15.99
N LEU A 111 -0.95 3.90 16.58
CA LEU A 111 0.08 2.90 16.94
C LEU A 111 0.85 2.42 15.71
N ILE A 112 0.15 2.10 14.61
CA ILE A 112 0.77 1.70 13.34
C ILE A 112 1.76 2.79 12.86
N MET A 113 1.34 4.06 12.94
CA MET A 113 2.15 5.18 12.54
C MET A 113 3.37 5.38 13.45
N GLU A 114 3.19 5.33 14.77
CA GLU A 114 4.27 5.46 15.75
C GLU A 114 5.33 4.36 15.54
N GLU A 115 4.92 3.10 15.41
CA GLU A 115 5.84 1.98 15.18
C GLU A 115 6.59 2.11 13.85
N MET A 116 5.89 2.46 12.77
CA MET A 116 6.51 2.69 11.46
C MET A 116 7.55 3.81 11.53
N THR A 117 7.22 4.93 12.19
CA THR A 117 8.15 6.04 12.32
C THR A 117 9.38 5.68 13.15
N VAL A 118 9.23 4.94 14.24
CA VAL A 118 10.38 4.44 15.02
C VAL A 118 11.24 3.50 14.18
N SER A 119 10.61 2.60 13.44
CA SER A 119 11.31 1.65 12.56
C SER A 119 12.12 2.32 11.47
N LEU A 120 11.64 3.44 10.92
CA LEU A 120 12.33 4.21 9.89
C LEU A 120 13.37 5.19 10.46
N ALA A 121 13.08 5.83 11.60
CA ALA A 121 13.93 6.87 12.18
C ALA A 121 15.02 6.34 13.12
N ALA A 122 14.79 5.19 13.74
CA ALA A 122 15.71 4.57 14.68
C ALA A 122 15.57 3.04 14.63
N PRO A 123 16.03 2.38 13.55
CA PRO A 123 15.85 0.93 13.36
C PRO A 123 16.37 0.08 14.53
N ALA A 124 17.40 0.55 15.25
CA ALA A 124 17.95 -0.12 16.43
C ALA A 124 17.01 -0.14 17.64
N LEU A 125 16.01 0.75 17.69
CA LEU A 125 15.01 0.86 18.75
C LEU A 125 13.66 0.24 18.35
N ALA A 126 13.53 -0.22 17.10
CA ALA A 126 12.30 -0.80 16.57
C ALA A 126 11.96 -2.12 17.29
N SER A 127 10.66 -2.40 17.42
CA SER A 127 10.25 -3.65 18.03
C SER A 127 10.62 -4.83 17.14
N GLN A 128 11.22 -5.85 17.75
CA GLN A 128 11.51 -7.11 17.07
C GLN A 128 10.23 -7.83 16.60
N SER A 129 9.07 -7.50 17.18
CA SER A 129 7.76 -8.04 16.76
C SER A 129 7.24 -7.47 15.45
N PHE A 130 7.79 -6.34 14.98
CA PHE A 130 7.30 -5.57 13.84
C PHE A 130 8.34 -5.41 12.73
N MET A 131 9.40 -6.23 12.75
CA MET A 131 10.54 -6.23 11.82
C MET A 131 10.20 -6.62 10.37
N ASN A 132 8.93 -6.79 10.02
CA ASN A 132 8.50 -7.00 8.65
C ASN A 132 8.74 -5.71 7.83
N SER A 133 8.59 -5.80 6.50
CA SER A 133 8.81 -4.62 5.67
C SER A 133 7.86 -3.49 6.06
N GLN A 134 8.35 -2.24 6.02
CA GLN A 134 7.59 -1.06 6.45
C GLN A 134 6.50 -0.65 5.44
N THR A 135 6.50 -1.25 4.25
CA THR A 135 5.62 -0.91 3.13
C THR A 135 4.13 -0.88 3.50
N PRO A 136 3.56 -1.86 4.23
CA PRO A 136 2.14 -1.85 4.57
C PRO A 136 1.78 -0.64 5.44
N ALA A 137 2.58 -0.33 6.45
CA ALA A 137 2.35 0.83 7.31
C ALA A 137 2.53 2.15 6.53
N VAL A 138 3.49 2.23 5.61
CA VAL A 138 3.69 3.38 4.72
C VAL A 138 2.46 3.63 3.84
N LEU A 139 1.83 2.57 3.32
CA LEU A 139 0.58 2.70 2.56
C LEU A 139 -0.56 3.29 3.41
N VAL A 140 -0.68 2.85 4.66
CA VAL A 140 -1.66 3.42 5.61
C VAL A 140 -1.35 4.89 5.91
N ALA A 141 -0.08 5.24 6.11
CA ALA A 141 0.36 6.63 6.31
C ALA A 141 -0.06 7.54 5.16
N ILE A 142 0.19 7.11 3.92
CA ILE A 142 -0.20 7.82 2.70
C ILE A 142 -1.72 8.00 2.65
N ALA A 143 -2.49 6.97 3.00
CA ALA A 143 -3.96 7.05 3.01
C ALA A 143 -4.47 8.06 4.05
N LEU A 144 -3.89 8.10 5.24
CA LEU A 144 -4.24 9.05 6.30
C LEU A 144 -3.90 10.50 5.94
N LEU A 145 -2.77 10.73 5.27
CA LEU A 145 -2.37 12.06 4.79
C LEU A 145 -3.27 12.56 3.64
N LYS A 146 -3.89 11.64 2.89
CA LYS A 146 -4.83 11.98 1.81
C LYS A 146 -6.26 12.25 2.29
N LEU A 147 -6.55 12.11 3.58
CA LEU A 147 -7.87 12.44 4.11
C LEU A 147 -8.11 13.95 4.02
N HIS A 148 -9.36 14.35 3.74
CA HIS A 148 -9.73 15.78 3.73
C HIS A 148 -9.41 16.46 5.06
N LYS A 149 -9.54 15.73 6.18
CA LYS A 149 -9.13 16.18 7.50
C LYS A 149 -8.09 15.20 8.06
N ILE A 150 -6.82 15.57 7.92
CA ILE A 150 -5.70 14.79 8.47
C ILE A 150 -5.84 14.73 10.01
N PRO A 151 -5.71 13.55 10.64
CA PRO A 151 -5.80 13.44 12.09
C PRO A 151 -4.74 14.31 12.80
N GLN A 152 -5.15 15.12 13.77
CA GLN A 152 -4.25 16.08 14.44
C GLN A 152 -3.02 15.44 15.08
N TRP A 153 -3.17 14.22 15.62
CA TRP A 153 -2.07 13.47 16.22
C TRP A 153 -0.97 13.08 15.22
N MET A 154 -1.23 13.13 13.91
CA MET A 154 -0.19 12.85 12.89
C MET A 154 0.99 13.81 13.02
N ARG A 155 0.76 15.08 13.38
CA ARG A 155 1.85 16.06 13.56
C ARG A 155 2.74 15.75 14.76
N SER A 156 2.22 15.06 15.79
CA SER A 156 3.08 14.60 16.89
C SER A 156 3.93 13.38 16.51
N VAL A 157 3.44 12.54 15.58
CA VAL A 157 4.16 11.37 15.08
C VAL A 157 5.22 11.79 14.06
N PHE A 158 4.83 12.53 13.03
CA PHE A 158 5.73 13.15 12.06
C PHE A 158 6.18 14.55 12.52
N ASN A 159 6.86 14.60 13.67
CA ASN A 159 7.51 15.83 14.13
C ASN A 159 8.87 16.02 13.44
N ASN A 160 9.47 17.20 13.59
CA ASN A 160 10.74 17.54 12.94
C ASN A 160 11.84 16.52 13.24
N SER A 161 12.02 16.13 14.50
CA SER A 161 13.06 15.17 14.90
C SER A 161 12.84 13.80 14.27
N CYS A 162 11.58 13.34 14.22
CA CYS A 162 11.23 12.08 13.59
C CYS A 162 11.54 12.09 12.09
N ILE A 163 11.09 13.12 11.36
CA ILE A 163 11.31 13.20 9.90
C ILE A 163 12.81 13.30 9.59
N SER A 164 13.56 14.12 10.34
CA SER A 164 15.01 14.21 10.19
C SER A 164 15.69 12.87 10.46
N GLY A 165 15.30 12.15 11.52
CA GLY A 165 15.81 10.80 11.78
C GLY A 165 15.50 9.80 10.66
N ILE A 166 14.31 9.87 10.05
CA ILE A 166 13.98 9.05 8.87
C ILE A 166 14.95 9.36 7.71
N LEU A 167 15.19 10.64 7.43
CA LEU A 167 16.07 11.06 6.35
C LEU A 167 17.54 10.66 6.60
N GLU A 168 18.00 10.74 7.85
CA GLU A 168 19.36 10.32 8.24
C GLU A 168 19.59 8.80 8.05
N ASN A 169 18.54 7.98 8.19
CA ASN A 169 18.63 6.53 8.06
C ASN A 169 18.29 6.01 6.64
N LEU A 170 17.84 6.89 5.74
CA LEU A 170 17.55 6.52 4.35
C LEU A 170 18.77 6.78 3.45
N ALA A 171 19.33 5.71 2.89
CA ALA A 171 20.30 5.83 1.82
C ALA A 171 19.59 6.07 0.47
N ALA A 172 20.20 6.88 -0.41
CA ALA A 172 19.66 7.17 -1.75
C ALA A 172 19.47 5.92 -2.63
N THR A 173 20.21 4.85 -2.34
CA THR A 173 20.10 3.54 -3.01
C THR A 173 18.96 2.67 -2.48
N ASN A 174 18.38 3.01 -1.33
CA ASN A 174 17.36 2.23 -0.63
C ASN A 174 15.96 2.89 -0.70
N LEU A 175 15.78 3.83 -1.63
CA LEU A 175 14.52 4.57 -1.77
C LEU A 175 13.50 3.73 -2.54
N SER A 176 12.38 3.39 -1.90
CA SER A 176 11.24 2.77 -2.57
C SER A 176 10.26 3.81 -3.11
N PRO A 177 9.47 3.48 -4.16
CA PRO A 177 8.40 4.35 -4.65
C PRO A 177 7.41 4.75 -3.55
N GLU A 178 7.07 3.84 -2.64
CA GLU A 178 6.14 4.10 -1.54
C GLU A 178 6.67 5.15 -0.56
N ILE A 179 7.95 5.11 -0.20
CA ILE A 179 8.58 6.13 0.65
C ILE A 179 8.56 7.49 -0.06
N LEU A 180 8.78 7.52 -1.37
CA LEU A 180 8.73 8.76 -2.14
C LEU A 180 7.32 9.35 -2.23
N VAL A 181 6.31 8.49 -2.39
CA VAL A 181 4.90 8.90 -2.31
C VAL A 181 4.59 9.47 -0.92
N LEU A 182 5.11 8.86 0.15
CA LEU A 182 4.99 9.37 1.52
C LEU A 182 5.58 10.77 1.66
N PHE A 183 6.82 10.99 1.21
CA PHE A 183 7.44 12.32 1.23
C PHE A 183 6.63 13.35 0.44
N ARG A 184 6.11 12.99 -0.72
CA ARG A 184 5.23 13.89 -1.47
C ARG A 184 3.94 14.20 -0.72
N GLN A 185 3.34 13.25 0.00
CA GLN A 185 2.16 13.54 0.80
C GLN A 185 2.48 14.41 2.02
N LEU A 186 3.63 14.21 2.66
CA LEU A 186 4.10 15.06 3.76
C LEU A 186 4.35 16.49 3.29
N LEU A 187 4.94 16.66 2.09
CA LEU A 187 5.11 17.96 1.43
C LEU A 187 3.76 18.66 1.24
N LYS A 188 2.83 18.01 0.53
CA LYS A 188 1.49 18.55 0.22
C LYS A 188 0.62 18.87 1.44
N SER A 189 1.00 18.37 2.61
CA SER A 189 0.24 18.51 3.85
C SER A 189 0.93 19.46 4.86
N ASP A 190 1.98 20.16 4.45
CA ASP A 190 2.78 21.07 5.28
C ASP A 190 3.37 20.42 6.53
N PHE A 191 3.93 19.21 6.38
CA PHE A 191 4.66 18.50 7.43
C PHE A 191 6.18 18.69 7.33
N LEU A 192 6.70 19.09 6.17
CA LEU A 192 8.14 19.20 5.94
C LEU A 192 8.64 20.63 6.18
N SER A 193 9.79 20.75 6.85
CA SER A 193 10.53 22.01 6.93
C SER A 193 11.31 22.30 5.64
N THR A 194 11.72 23.55 5.43
CA THR A 194 12.57 23.94 4.30
C THR A 194 13.89 23.17 4.24
N GLU A 195 14.49 22.90 5.41
CA GLU A 195 15.70 22.09 5.54
C GLU A 195 15.45 20.64 5.09
N GLN A 196 14.36 20.02 5.57
CA GLN A 196 14.00 18.65 5.19
C GLN A 196 13.70 18.54 3.69
N ILE A 197 13.04 19.54 3.11
CA ILE A 197 12.79 19.62 1.67
C ILE A 197 14.10 19.67 0.90
N ALA A 198 15.07 20.49 1.34
CA ALA A 198 16.39 20.56 0.72
C ALA A 198 17.14 19.22 0.78
N THR A 199 17.10 18.54 1.94
CA THR A 199 17.69 17.20 2.11
C THR A 199 17.05 16.17 1.18
N ILE A 200 15.71 16.15 1.08
CA ILE A 200 15.01 15.25 0.16
C ILE A 200 15.40 15.56 -1.29
N ASN A 201 15.42 16.83 -1.69
CA ASN A 201 15.81 17.24 -3.04
C ASN A 201 17.21 16.75 -3.41
N GLN A 202 18.18 16.92 -2.51
CA GLN A 202 19.54 16.44 -2.72
C GLN A 202 19.57 14.91 -2.87
N MET A 203 18.89 14.19 -1.97
CA MET A 203 18.78 12.73 -2.04
C MET A 203 18.16 12.24 -3.36
N LEU A 204 17.09 12.88 -3.83
CA LEU A 204 16.43 12.50 -5.09
C LEU A 204 17.30 12.79 -6.32
N GLN A 205 18.08 13.88 -6.30
CA GLN A 205 19.04 14.18 -7.37
C GLN A 205 20.15 13.12 -7.44
N GLU A 206 20.69 12.69 -6.30
CA GLU A 206 21.68 11.61 -6.25
C GLU A 206 21.09 10.26 -6.68
N CYS A 207 19.88 9.93 -6.21
CA CYS A 207 19.15 8.73 -6.63
C CYS A 207 18.95 8.70 -8.16
N ARG A 208 18.50 9.81 -8.75
CA ARG A 208 18.34 9.98 -10.19
C ARG A 208 19.65 9.76 -10.94
N LYS A 209 20.77 10.34 -10.48
CA LYS A 209 22.10 10.15 -11.10
C LYS A 209 22.50 8.67 -11.11
N HIS A 210 22.34 7.97 -9.98
CA HIS A 210 22.66 6.54 -9.87
C HIS A 210 21.88 5.66 -10.85
N MET A 211 20.59 5.97 -11.07
CA MET A 211 19.75 5.20 -11.98
C MET A 211 20.18 5.35 -13.44
N TYR A 212 20.59 6.55 -13.87
CA TYR A 212 21.10 6.76 -15.23
C TYR A 212 22.47 6.11 -15.46
N THR A 213 23.33 6.03 -14.44
CA THR A 213 24.64 5.36 -14.57
C THR A 213 24.53 3.84 -14.64
N ASN A 214 23.57 3.23 -13.93
CA ASN A 214 23.41 1.77 -13.92
C ASN A 214 22.72 1.23 -15.18
N ASN A 215 21.81 2.00 -15.78
CA ASN A 215 21.11 1.61 -17.01
C ASN A 215 22.02 1.51 -18.25
N ALA A 216 23.27 1.97 -18.19
CA ALA A 216 24.23 1.89 -19.29
C ALA A 216 24.92 0.52 -19.41
N GLN A 217 24.75 -0.39 -18.44
CA GLN A 217 25.63 -1.56 -18.29
C GLN A 217 24.98 -2.93 -18.58
N GLU A 218 23.65 -3.07 -18.71
CA GLU A 218 23.04 -4.41 -18.78
C GLU A 218 21.96 -4.57 -19.86
N SER A 219 22.29 -5.40 -20.86
CA SER A 219 21.34 -5.99 -21.79
C SER A 219 21.68 -7.47 -22.00
N LEU A 220 21.00 -8.38 -21.29
CA LEU A 220 20.92 -9.80 -21.68
C LEU A 220 19.54 -10.37 -21.31
N PRO A 221 19.03 -11.34 -22.09
CA PRO A 221 17.61 -11.67 -22.14
C PRO A 221 17.16 -12.62 -21.02
N SER A 222 16.01 -12.34 -20.42
CA SER A 222 15.31 -13.24 -19.50
C SER A 222 14.70 -14.43 -20.23
N GLU A 223 14.84 -15.64 -19.67
CA GLU A 223 14.22 -16.87 -20.15
C GLU A 223 12.70 -16.75 -20.35
N PRO A 224 12.12 -17.49 -21.32
CA PRO A 224 10.71 -17.41 -21.60
C PRO A 224 9.88 -18.00 -20.45
N ILE A 225 8.88 -17.23 -20.02
CA ILE A 225 7.72 -17.71 -19.27
C ILE A 225 7.23 -19.01 -19.95
N LYS A 226 7.15 -20.10 -19.17
CA LYS A 226 6.60 -21.38 -19.64
C LYS A 226 5.29 -21.12 -20.38
N LYS A 227 5.27 -21.43 -21.67
CA LYS A 227 4.07 -21.37 -22.51
C LYS A 227 2.97 -22.20 -21.86
N VAL A 228 1.84 -21.54 -21.59
CA VAL A 228 0.60 -22.18 -21.15
C VAL A 228 0.15 -23.13 -22.24
N LEU A 229 0.19 -24.43 -21.94
CA LEU A 229 -0.35 -25.49 -22.80
C LEU A 229 -1.87 -25.49 -22.67
N THR A 230 -2.55 -25.32 -23.80
CA THR A 230 -4.00 -25.46 -23.95
C THR A 230 -4.44 -26.92 -23.73
N MET A 231 -4.82 -27.27 -22.51
CA MET A 231 -5.57 -28.48 -22.15
C MET A 231 -6.76 -28.08 -21.27
N PRO A 232 -7.87 -28.85 -21.26
CA PRO A 232 -9.03 -28.54 -20.44
C PRO A 232 -8.68 -28.76 -18.96
N TYR A 233 -8.38 -27.68 -18.25
CA TYR A 233 -8.04 -27.73 -16.83
C TYR A 233 -9.27 -28.10 -15.98
N ASN A 234 -9.09 -28.98 -15.00
CA ASN A 234 -10.04 -29.17 -13.92
C ASN A 234 -9.96 -27.96 -12.97
N LEU A 235 -11.08 -27.56 -12.36
CA LEU A 235 -11.16 -26.47 -11.38
C LEU A 235 -10.10 -26.62 -10.27
N GLY A 236 -9.81 -27.85 -9.84
CA GLY A 236 -8.77 -28.11 -8.84
C GLY A 236 -7.37 -27.68 -9.28
N ASP A 237 -7.02 -27.85 -10.56
CA ASP A 237 -5.72 -27.47 -11.11
C ASP A 237 -5.62 -25.96 -11.29
N VAL A 238 -6.72 -25.31 -11.69
CA VAL A 238 -6.82 -23.85 -11.76
C VAL A 238 -6.67 -23.24 -10.37
N CYS A 239 -7.38 -23.77 -9.36
CA CYS A 239 -7.27 -23.27 -7.99
C CYS A 239 -5.86 -23.45 -7.43
N ARG A 240 -5.22 -24.59 -7.69
CA ARG A 240 -3.82 -24.82 -7.27
C ARG A 240 -2.88 -23.83 -7.95
N TYR A 241 -3.01 -23.67 -9.26
CA TYR A 241 -2.21 -22.68 -10.01
C TYR A 241 -2.39 -21.26 -9.48
N LEU A 242 -3.63 -20.84 -9.17
CA LEU A 242 -3.90 -19.51 -8.60
C LEU A 242 -3.32 -19.37 -7.19
N ILE A 243 -3.42 -20.41 -6.35
CA ILE A 243 -2.80 -20.41 -5.02
C ILE A 243 -1.28 -20.31 -5.16
N ASP A 244 -0.68 -21.09 -6.05
CA ASP A 244 0.76 -21.04 -6.32
C ASP A 244 1.17 -19.67 -6.84
N LEU A 245 0.37 -19.04 -7.70
CA LEU A 245 0.58 -17.69 -8.21
C LEU A 245 0.53 -16.64 -7.07
N MET A 246 -0.47 -16.73 -6.20
CA MET A 246 -0.62 -15.83 -5.04
C MET A 246 0.44 -16.10 -3.96
N SER A 247 0.93 -17.34 -3.86
CA SER A 247 1.89 -17.80 -2.86
C SER A 247 3.34 -17.75 -3.34
N ALA A 248 3.58 -17.42 -4.60
CA ALA A 248 4.91 -17.18 -5.11
C ALA A 248 5.44 -15.84 -4.58
N GLU A 249 6.59 -15.86 -3.93
CA GLU A 249 7.31 -14.65 -3.49
C GLU A 249 7.83 -13.82 -4.67
N THR A 250 7.89 -14.40 -5.87
CA THR A 250 8.27 -13.75 -7.14
C THR A 250 7.28 -12.67 -7.62
N TYR A 251 6.24 -12.35 -6.85
CA TYR A 251 5.43 -11.14 -7.05
C TYR A 251 5.70 -10.04 -6.02
N LEU A 252 6.36 -10.35 -4.90
CA LEU A 252 6.97 -9.33 -4.04
C LEU A 252 8.31 -8.89 -4.61
N ASP A 253 9.02 -9.83 -5.22
CA ASP A 253 10.19 -9.55 -6.03
C ASP A 253 9.77 -9.43 -7.49
N THR A 254 9.38 -8.22 -7.88
CA THR A 254 9.22 -7.91 -9.31
C THR A 254 10.59 -7.93 -10.01
N ASP A 255 11.68 -8.44 -9.45
CA ASP A 255 13.04 -8.12 -9.92
C ASP A 255 13.63 -9.09 -10.94
N SER A 256 12.99 -10.21 -11.29
CA SER A 256 13.44 -10.96 -12.49
C SER A 256 12.85 -10.45 -13.81
N ARG A 257 11.85 -9.55 -13.76
CA ARG A 257 11.27 -8.84 -14.92
C ARG A 257 11.16 -7.33 -14.76
N GLY A 258 11.51 -6.78 -13.59
CA GLY A 258 11.05 -5.47 -13.13
C GLY A 258 12.08 -4.59 -12.45
N PHE A 259 13.39 -4.87 -12.58
CA PHE A 259 14.40 -3.82 -12.45
C PHE A 259 14.04 -2.61 -13.34
N ASN A 260 13.47 -2.83 -14.51
CA ASN A 260 12.98 -1.76 -15.39
C ASN A 260 11.65 -1.12 -14.95
N MET A 261 10.75 -1.84 -14.27
CA MET A 261 9.42 -1.33 -13.88
C MET A 261 9.48 -0.55 -12.55
N GLY A 262 10.23 -1.06 -11.57
CA GLY A 262 10.48 -0.40 -10.29
C GLY A 262 11.30 0.87 -10.47
N SER A 263 12.36 0.82 -11.29
CA SER A 263 13.17 1.98 -11.66
C SER A 263 12.35 3.04 -12.41
N LYS A 264 11.53 2.64 -13.38
CA LYS A 264 10.64 3.58 -14.09
C LYS A 264 9.63 4.25 -13.14
N ARG A 265 8.96 3.47 -12.30
CA ARG A 265 8.00 4.00 -11.32
C ARG A 265 8.68 4.94 -10.33
N LEU A 266 9.86 4.58 -9.83
CA LEU A 266 10.62 5.44 -8.92
C LEU A 266 10.99 6.77 -9.60
N LEU A 267 11.43 6.73 -10.86
CA LEU A 267 11.74 7.94 -11.63
C LEU A 267 10.51 8.81 -11.86
N GLU A 268 9.36 8.22 -12.20
CA GLU A 268 8.08 8.95 -12.31
C GLU A 268 7.70 9.62 -10.99
N GLU A 269 7.87 8.92 -9.86
CA GLU A 269 7.60 9.45 -8.53
C GLU A 269 8.56 10.59 -8.13
N ILE A 270 9.81 10.56 -8.61
CA ILE A 270 10.80 11.65 -8.45
C ILE A 270 10.31 12.91 -9.18
N GLU A 271 9.88 12.78 -10.44
CA GLU A 271 9.35 13.92 -11.20
C GLU A 271 8.04 14.47 -10.58
N LEU A 272 7.19 13.58 -10.06
CA LEU A 272 5.99 14.00 -9.32
C LEU A 272 6.32 14.73 -8.00
N PHE A 273 7.45 14.44 -7.36
CA PHE A 273 7.91 15.19 -6.20
C PHE A 273 8.37 16.58 -6.60
N PHE A 274 9.21 16.70 -7.63
CA PHE A 274 9.70 18.01 -8.09
C PHE A 274 8.58 18.93 -8.61
N SER A 275 7.60 18.39 -9.32
CA SER A 275 6.43 19.16 -9.75
C SER A 275 5.55 19.62 -8.59
N ALA A 276 5.50 18.88 -7.47
CA ALA A 276 4.77 19.32 -6.29
C ALA A 276 5.43 20.53 -5.61
N LEU A 277 6.74 20.69 -5.71
CA LEU A 277 7.46 21.86 -5.18
C LEU A 277 7.15 23.14 -5.96
N THR A 278 6.94 23.04 -7.27
CA THR A 278 6.74 24.23 -8.13
C THR A 278 5.34 24.82 -8.03
N VAL A 279 4.34 24.03 -7.64
CA VAL A 279 2.93 24.48 -7.56
C VAL A 279 2.69 25.41 -6.35
N ASP A 280 3.51 25.33 -5.30
CA ASP A 280 3.39 26.23 -4.14
C ASP A 280 4.04 27.60 -4.35
N ASP A 281 4.97 27.75 -5.29
CA ASP A 281 5.63 29.04 -5.60
C ASP A 281 4.73 29.97 -6.45
N ASP A 282 3.81 29.43 -7.25
CA ASP A 282 2.92 30.23 -8.12
C ASP A 282 1.68 30.79 -7.40
N ASN A 283 1.37 30.33 -6.18
CA ASN A 283 0.27 30.88 -5.35
C ASN A 283 0.70 32.08 -4.47
N CYS A 284 1.95 32.53 -4.58
CA CYS A 284 2.49 33.71 -3.91
C CYS A 284 2.94 34.80 -4.90
N ARG A 285 2.10 35.13 -5.89
CA ARG A 285 2.25 36.34 -6.72
C ARG A 285 0.96 37.14 -6.83
#